data_AF-A0A1W9RT36-F1
#
_entry.id   AF-A0A1W9RT36-F1
#
_cell.length_a   1.000
_cell.length_b   1.000
_cell.length_c   1.000
_cell.angle_alpha   90.00
_cell.angle_beta   90.00
_cell.angle_gamma   90.00
#
_symmetry.space_group_name_H-M   'P 1'
#
loop_
_entity.id
_entity.type
_entity.pdbx_description
1 polymer ?
#
loop_
_entity_poly.entity_id
_entity_poly.type
_entity_poly.pdbx_seq_one_letter_code
_entity_poly.pdbx_strand_id
1 'polypeptide(L)' 'MGDFNKHLRLVKEKLKATVTAYQNKQTTVVGDLGIKVVEQLIEADAAKHGEHFGDHKSRHEYSNRNFPSEVNKAM' A
#
# COMPACT_ATOMS: atom_id res chain seq x y z
N MET A 1 -3.27 -7.75 -16.55
CA MET A 1 -3.57 -8.85 -15.60
C MET A 1 -2.38 -9.24 -14.71
N GLY A 2 -1.12 -9.21 -15.19
CA GLY A 2 0.06 -9.60 -14.38
C GLY A 2 0.36 -8.67 -13.20
N ASP A 3 0.20 -7.35 -13.35
CA ASP A 3 0.66 -6.40 -12.35
C ASP A 3 -0.23 -6.31 -11.10
N PHE A 4 -1.56 -6.40 -11.24
CA PHE A 4 -2.46 -6.47 -10.08
C PHE A 4 -2.09 -7.62 -9.13
N ASN A 5 -1.97 -8.84 -9.66
CA ASN A 5 -1.64 -10.02 -8.86
C ASN A 5 -0.24 -9.93 -8.25
N LYS A 6 0.72 -9.33 -8.96
CA LYS A 6 2.06 -9.04 -8.45
C LYS A 6 1.99 -8.09 -7.25
N HIS A 7 1.30 -6.96 -7.38
CA HIS A 7 1.15 -5.99 -6.30
C HIS A 7 0.40 -6.59 -5.10
N LEU A 8 -0.66 -7.37 -5.33
CA LEU A 8 -1.39 -8.04 -4.26
C LEU A 8 -0.54 -9.07 -3.51
N ARG A 9 0.37 -9.77 -4.20
CA ARG A 9 1.34 -10.65 -3.53
C ARG A 9 2.29 -9.85 -2.62
N LEU A 10 2.79 -8.71 -3.09
CA LEU A 10 3.65 -7.83 -2.30
C LEU A 10 2.92 -7.24 -1.08
N VAL A 11 1.65 -6.87 -1.22
CA VAL A 11 0.80 -6.44 -0.09
C VAL A 11 0.79 -7.51 1.01
N LYS A 12 0.51 -8.77 0.65
CA LYS A 12 0.43 -9.87 1.61
C LYS A 12 1.76 -10.11 2.32
N GLU A 13 2.87 -10.04 1.57
CA GLU A 13 4.22 -10.18 2.12
C GLU A 13 4.54 -9.05 3.13
N LYS A 14 4.29 -7.80 2.75
CA LYS A 14 4.53 -6.63 3.62
C LYS A 14 3.63 -6.64 4.85
N LEU A 15 2.37 -7.04 4.72
CA LEU A 15 1.45 -7.16 5.85
C LEU A 15 1.95 -8.22 6.84
N LYS A 16 2.38 -9.38 6.34
CA LYS A 16 2.99 -10.42 7.19
C LYS A 16 4.21 -9.88 7.94
N ALA A 17 5.10 -9.17 7.25
CA ALA A 17 6.27 -8.54 7.88
C ALA A 17 5.88 -7.48 8.94
N THR A 18 4.83 -6.70 8.67
CA THR A 18 4.30 -5.70 9.62
C THR A 18 3.80 -6.37 10.90
N VAL A 19 3.06 -7.48 10.78
CA VAL A 19 2.58 -8.26 11.93
C VAL A 19 3.75 -8.83 12.74
N THR A 20 4.78 -9.37 12.07
CA THR A 20 5.99 -9.84 12.75
C THR A 20 6.70 -8.70 13.51
N ALA A 21 6.86 -7.54 12.88
CA ALA A 21 7.46 -6.36 13.53
C ALA A 21 6.65 -5.92 14.76
N TYR A 22 5.31 -5.97 14.66
CA TYR A 22 4.42 -5.68 15.78
C TYR A 22 4.61 -6.67 16.94
N GLN A 23 4.64 -7.97 16.65
CA GLN A 23 4.90 -9.01 17.65
C GLN A 23 6.25 -8.81 18.35
N ASN A 24 7.25 -8.34 17.61
CA ASN A 24 8.58 -8.02 18.13
C ASN A 24 8.67 -6.64 18.81
N LYS A 25 7.55 -5.91 18.95
CA LYS A 25 7.47 -4.56 19.53
C LYS A 25 8.35 -3.51 18.81
N GLN A 26 8.62 -3.72 17.53
CA GLN A 26 9.43 -2.81 16.69
C GLN A 26 8.55 -1.70 16.12
N THR A 27 8.11 -0.78 16.97
CA THR A 27 7.07 0.22 16.65
C THR A 27 7.39 1.11 15.44
N THR A 28 8.63 1.58 15.29
CA THR A 28 9.05 2.36 14.11
C THR A 28 8.91 1.55 12.81
N VAL A 29 9.34 0.28 12.84
CA VAL A 29 9.25 -0.63 11.70
C VAL A 29 7.80 -0.93 11.33
N VAL A 30 6.91 -1.03 12.32
CA VAL A 30 5.47 -1.17 12.08
C VAL A 30 4.92 0.05 11.32
N GLY A 31 5.31 1.26 11.71
CA GLY A 31 4.92 2.48 11.01
C GLY A 31 5.39 2.49 9.56
N ASP A 32 6.67 2.20 9.34
CA ASP A 32 7.28 2.17 8.00
C ASP A 32 6.60 1.13 7.09
N LEU A 33 6.43 -0.10 7.58
CA LEU A 33 5.83 -1.17 6.78
C LEU A 33 4.33 -0.98 6.58
N GLY A 34 3.62 -0.44 7.57
CA GLY A 34 2.19 -0.16 7.48
C GLY A 34 1.85 0.77 6.31
N ILE A 35 2.59 1.88 6.17
CA ILE A 35 2.45 2.80 5.03
C ILE A 35 2.70 2.07 3.70
N LYS A 36 3.74 1.23 3.65
CA LYS A 36 4.06 0.47 2.42
C LYS A 36 3.01 -0.58 2.06
N VAL A 37 2.24 -1.11 3.01
CA VAL A 37 1.09 -1.97 2.71
C VAL A 37 0.01 -1.17 1.99
N VAL A 38 -0.32 0.02 2.47
CA VAL A 38 -1.35 0.89 1.88
C VAL A 38 -0.94 1.38 0.49
N GLU A 39 0.30 1.87 0.33
CA GLU A 39 0.84 2.29 -0.98
C GLU A 39 0.74 1.15 -2.01
N GLN A 40 1.02 -0.09 -1.59
CA GLN A 40 1.02 -1.22 -2.50
C GLN A 40 -0.40 -1.70 -2.86
N LEU A 41 -1.37 -1.49 -1.96
CA LEU A 41 -2.80 -1.71 -2.25
C LEU A 41 -3.31 -0.71 -3.29
N ILE A 42 -2.89 0.55 -3.20
CA ILE A 42 -3.20 1.58 -4.19
C ILE A 42 -2.64 1.21 -5.56
N GLU A 43 -1.37 0.79 -5.64
CA GLU A 43 -0.77 0.30 -6.89
C GLU A 43 -1.50 -0.92 -7.46
N ALA A 44 -1.98 -1.82 -6.60
CA ALA A 44 -2.77 -2.95 -7.05
C ALA A 44 -4.08 -2.45 -7.69
N ASP A 45 -4.78 -1.52 -7.05
CA ASP A 45 -6.03 -1.00 -7.62
C ASP A 45 -5.81 -0.22 -8.92
N ALA A 46 -4.79 0.64 -8.96
CA ALA A 46 -4.36 1.36 -10.16
C ALA A 46 -4.03 0.40 -11.32
N ALA A 47 -3.35 -0.72 -11.03
CA ALA A 47 -3.01 -1.74 -12.02
C ALA A 47 -4.23 -2.43 -12.65
N LYS A 48 -5.40 -2.44 -11.98
CA LYS A 48 -6.65 -2.92 -12.61
C LYS A 48 -7.12 -1.99 -13.73
N HIS A 49 -6.76 -0.71 -13.64
CA HIS A 49 -7.08 0.34 -14.59
C HIS A 49 -5.95 0.58 -15.61
N GLY A 50 -4.87 -0.22 -15.55
CA GLY A 50 -3.70 -0.07 -16.43
C GLY A 50 -2.77 1.07 -16.03
N GLU A 51 -2.90 1.60 -14.81
CA GLU A 51 -2.04 2.64 -14.26
C GLU A 51 -0.94 2.03 -13.38
N HIS A 52 0.24 2.66 -13.37
CA HIS A 52 1.40 2.27 -12.56
C HIS A 52 2.13 3.50 -12.07
N PHE A 53 2.54 3.50 -10.79
CA PHE A 53 3.27 4.62 -10.22
C PHE A 53 4.68 4.24 -9.73
N GLY A 54 5.61 5.20 -9.84
CA GLY A 54 6.99 5.02 -9.37
C GLY A 54 7.21 5.64 -7.99
N ASP A 55 6.35 6.58 -7.60
CA ASP A 55 6.59 7.50 -6.50
C ASP A 55 5.38 7.61 -5.54
N HIS A 56 5.66 8.14 -4.35
CA HIS A 56 4.67 8.29 -3.29
C HIS A 56 3.57 9.32 -3.64
N LYS A 57 3.93 10.43 -4.28
CA LYS A 57 3.01 11.53 -4.56
C LYS A 57 1.92 11.10 -5.54
N SER A 58 2.29 10.40 -6.62
CA SER A 58 1.34 9.90 -7.63
C SER A 58 0.34 8.92 -7.02
N ARG A 59 0.77 8.04 -6.09
CA ARG A 59 -0.13 7.13 -5.36
C ARG A 59 -1.12 7.90 -4.50
N HIS A 60 -0.66 8.94 -3.80
CA HIS A 60 -1.51 9.78 -2.97
C HIS A 60 -2.54 10.56 -3.79
N GLU A 61 -2.15 11.09 -4.95
CA GLU A 61 -3.06 11.76 -5.89
C GLU A 61 -4.09 10.80 -6.49
N TYR A 62 -3.69 9.57 -6.83
CA TYR A 62 -4.64 8.52 -7.23
C TYR A 62 -5.62 8.21 -6.08
N SER A 63 -5.12 8.05 -4.86
CA SER A 63 -5.94 7.70 -3.70
C SER A 63 -6.99 8.77 -3.40
N ASN A 64 -6.59 10.04 -3.43
CA ASN A 64 -7.49 11.19 -3.23
C ASN A 64 -8.59 11.31 -4.29
N ARG A 65 -8.32 10.87 -5.53
CA ARG A 65 -9.30 10.92 -6.63
C ARG A 65 -10.26 9.73 -6.62
N ASN A 66 -9.83 8.57 -6.11
CA ASN A 66 -10.55 7.31 -6.29
C ASN A 66 -11.15 6.72 -5.00
N PHE A 67 -10.69 7.14 -3.81
CA PHE A 67 -11.21 6.64 -2.53
C PHE A 67 -11.78 7.76 -1.65
N PRO A 68 -12.72 7.43 -0.73
CA PRO A 68 -13.26 8.39 0.23
C PRO A 68 -12.18 9.04 1.10
N SER A 69 -12.45 10.27 1.54
CA SER A 69 -11.53 11.04 2.38
C SER A 69 -11.10 10.31 3.65
N GLU A 70 -11.99 9.48 4.21
CA GLU A 70 -11.77 8.66 5.40
C GLU A 70 -10.66 7.64 5.21
N VAL A 71 -10.55 7.04 4.02
CA VAL A 71 -9.47 6.11 3.67
C VAL A 71 -8.15 6.86 3.53
N ASN A 72 -8.19 8.07 2.99
CA ASN A 72 -7.00 8.88 2.71
C ASN A 72 -6.43 9.58 3.94
N LYS A 73 -7.19 9.73 5.04
CA LYS A 73 -6.70 10.33 6.30
C LYS A 73 -5.51 9.60 6.92
N ALA A 74 -5.31 8.34 6.57
CA ALA A 74 -4.25 7.49 7.10
C ALA A 74 -3.00 7.41 6.21
N MET A 75 -3.05 8.01 5.02
CA MET A 75 -1.88 8.22 4.15
C MET A 75 -1.26 9.59 4.42
#